data_AF-A0A420XJI8-F1
#
_entry.id   AF-A0A420XJI8-F1
#
_cell.length_a   1.000
_cell.length_b   1.000
_cell.length_c   1.000
_cell.angle_alpha   90.00
_cell.angle_beta   90.00
_cell.angle_gamma   90.00
#
_symmetry.space_group_name_H-M   'P 1'
#
loop_
_entity.id
_entity.type
_entity.pdbx_description
1 polymer ?
#
loop_
_entity_poly.entity_id
_entity_poly.type
_entity_poly.pdbx_seq_one_letter_code
_entity_poly.pdbx_strand_id
1 'polypeptide(L)'
;MILPLLILTPFYFQHSSEEIIVISMILIYLSLLDYTYYLTEIKYIAIIFTLSITHILTNNTVNLYENIVCLLFTILFFISFNYIAEWIMQREAMGFGDILLLIALSPLFTIEKIALLLFIASLAGILFYSGYYLFKKEKLVKLPFIPFITIGFILTI
;
A
#
# COMPACT_ATOMS: atom_id res chain seq x y z
N MET A 1 -8.52 8.24 11.97
CA MET A 1 -7.56 7.88 10.90
C MET A 1 -8.15 8.04 9.49
N ILE A 2 -9.43 7.73 9.27
CA ILE A 2 -10.09 7.85 7.95
C ILE A 2 -10.55 9.28 7.61
N LEU A 3 -10.90 10.09 8.61
CA LEU A 3 -11.43 11.46 8.41
C LEU A 3 -10.53 12.41 7.58
N PRO A 4 -9.20 12.49 7.80
CA PRO A 4 -8.34 13.35 6.96
C PRO A 4 -8.22 12.84 5.52
N LEU A 5 -8.42 11.54 5.31
CA LEU A 5 -8.29 10.91 4.00
C LEU A 5 -9.48 11.27 3.10
N LEU A 6 -10.69 11.34 3.67
CA LEU A 6 -11.91 11.79 2.95
C LEU A 6 -11.81 13.26 2.50
N ILE A 7 -11.13 14.11 3.28
CA ILE A 7 -11.00 15.56 3.05
C ILE A 7 -9.99 15.89 1.94
N LEU A 8 -8.97 15.05 1.74
CA LEU A 8 -7.97 15.23 0.68
C LEU A 8 -8.41 14.69 -0.69
N THR A 9 -9.42 13.83 -0.71
CA THR A 9 -9.93 13.22 -1.95
C THR A 9 -10.38 14.20 -3.05
N PRO A 10 -11.12 15.31 -2.79
CA PRO A 10 -11.62 16.16 -3.86
C PRO A 10 -10.54 16.95 -4.61
N PHE A 11 -9.46 17.36 -3.93
CA PHE A 11 -8.34 18.06 -4.59
C PHE A 11 -7.47 17.11 -5.42
N TYR A 12 -7.32 15.87 -4.95
CA TYR A 12 -6.60 14.82 -5.68
C TYR A 12 -7.37 14.42 -6.95
N PHE A 13 -8.70 14.22 -6.83
CA PHE A 13 -9.55 13.77 -7.95
C PHE A 13 -9.63 14.71 -9.15
N GLN A 14 -9.27 15.98 -9.02
CA GLN A 14 -9.36 16.92 -10.13
C GLN A 14 -8.19 16.82 -11.12
N HIS A 15 -7.09 16.16 -10.74
CA HIS A 15 -5.88 16.04 -11.57
C HIS A 15 -5.46 14.59 -11.88
N SER A 16 -6.13 13.60 -11.31
CA SER A 16 -5.79 12.17 -11.48
C SER A 16 -6.54 11.51 -12.64
N SER A 17 -5.96 10.46 -13.22
CA SER A 17 -6.66 9.62 -14.19
C SER A 17 -7.75 8.77 -13.53
N GLU A 18 -8.78 8.40 -14.29
CA GLU A 18 -9.94 7.66 -13.80
C GLU A 18 -9.55 6.35 -13.08
N GLU A 19 -8.51 5.65 -13.52
CA GLU A 19 -8.06 4.40 -12.89
C GLU A 19 -7.49 4.65 -11.48
N ILE A 20 -6.70 5.72 -11.31
CA ILE A 20 -6.11 6.09 -10.01
C ILE A 20 -7.24 6.45 -9.03
N ILE A 21 -8.28 7.12 -9.51
CA ILE A 21 -9.46 7.45 -8.71
C ILE A 21 -10.10 6.17 -8.16
N VAL A 22 -10.38 5.20 -9.04
CA VAL A 22 -10.99 3.92 -8.64
C VAL A 22 -10.08 3.14 -7.69
N ILE A 23 -8.77 3.07 -7.97
CA ILE A 23 -7.79 2.43 -7.08
C ILE A 23 -7.81 3.09 -5.69
N SER A 24 -7.83 4.42 -5.62
CA SER A 24 -7.88 5.15 -4.35
C SER A 24 -9.14 4.81 -3.55
N MET A 25 -10.31 4.71 -4.20
CA MET A 25 -11.56 4.33 -3.53
C MET A 25 -11.50 2.90 -2.98
N ILE A 26 -10.93 1.97 -3.75
CA ILE A 26 -10.75 0.58 -3.31
C ILE A 26 -9.76 0.52 -2.13
N LEU A 27 -8.67 1.29 -2.16
CA LEU A 27 -7.72 1.37 -1.05
C LEU A 27 -8.37 1.93 0.22
N ILE A 28 -9.22 2.94 0.10
CA ILE A 28 -10.00 3.47 1.23
C ILE A 28 -10.90 2.38 1.81
N TYR A 29 -11.61 1.64 0.96
CA TYR A 29 -12.44 0.52 1.38
C TYR A 29 -11.63 -0.58 2.08
N LEU A 30 -10.50 -0.99 1.50
CA LEU A 30 -9.61 -1.99 2.11
C LEU A 30 -9.02 -1.49 3.43
N SER A 31 -8.72 -0.20 3.56
CA SER A 31 -8.24 0.38 4.82
C SER A 31 -9.29 0.30 5.94
N LEU A 32 -10.58 0.47 5.61
CA LEU A 32 -11.68 0.32 6.54
C LEU A 32 -11.84 -1.14 6.97
N LEU A 33 -11.77 -2.07 6.01
CA LEU A 33 -11.84 -3.51 6.29
C LEU A 33 -10.67 -4.00 7.15
N ASP A 34 -9.44 -3.56 6.85
CA ASP A 34 -8.27 -3.96 7.62
C ASP A 34 -8.31 -3.41 9.04
N TYR A 35 -8.72 -2.13 9.20
CA TYR A 35 -8.86 -1.53 10.53
C TYR A 35 -9.91 -2.22 11.40
N THR A 36 -11.00 -2.71 10.81
CA THR A 36 -12.13 -3.29 11.55
C THR A 36 -12.03 -4.80 11.72
N TYR A 37 -11.56 -5.52 10.69
CA TYR A 37 -11.59 -6.98 10.61
C TYR A 37 -10.22 -7.63 10.33
N TYR A 38 -9.15 -6.85 10.11
CA TYR A 38 -7.83 -7.35 9.68
C TYR A 38 -7.89 -8.24 8.42
N LEU A 39 -8.84 -7.95 7.53
CA LEU A 39 -9.13 -8.76 6.36
C LEU A 39 -8.61 -8.09 5.08
N THR A 40 -7.87 -8.86 4.29
CA THR A 40 -7.38 -8.49 2.95
C THR A 40 -8.09 -9.34 1.90
N GLU A 41 -9.04 -8.76 1.18
CA GLU A 41 -9.79 -9.48 0.15
C GLU A 41 -9.02 -9.50 -1.18
N ILE A 42 -8.54 -10.69 -1.58
CA ILE A 42 -7.69 -10.87 -2.76
C ILE A 42 -8.35 -10.43 -4.08
N LYS A 43 -9.69 -10.45 -4.14
CA LYS A 43 -10.47 -9.99 -5.30
C LYS A 43 -10.20 -8.52 -5.61
N TYR A 44 -10.19 -7.67 -4.59
CA TYR A 44 -9.92 -6.23 -4.77
C TYR A 44 -8.45 -5.96 -5.09
N ILE A 45 -7.53 -6.74 -4.52
CA ILE A 45 -6.10 -6.66 -4.87
C ILE A 45 -5.90 -7.00 -6.35
N ALA A 46 -6.56 -8.05 -6.84
CA ALA A 46 -6.51 -8.41 -8.26
C ALA A 46 -7.08 -7.30 -9.15
N ILE A 47 -8.19 -6.66 -8.76
CA ILE A 47 -8.76 -5.52 -9.47
C ILE A 47 -7.76 -4.35 -9.51
N ILE A 48 -7.14 -4.00 -8.38
CA ILE A 48 -6.11 -2.96 -8.31
C ILE A 48 -4.96 -3.27 -9.26
N PHE A 49 -4.48 -4.51 -9.28
CA PHE A 49 -3.40 -4.92 -10.19
C PHE A 49 -3.80 -4.81 -11.66
N THR A 50 -5.02 -5.22 -12.02
CA THR A 50 -5.49 -5.06 -13.40
C THR A 50 -5.58 -3.59 -13.79
N LEU A 51 -6.08 -2.72 -12.89
CA LEU A 51 -6.19 -1.28 -13.12
C LEU A 51 -4.82 -0.61 -13.23
N SER A 52 -3.84 -1.03 -12.42
CA SER A 52 -2.48 -0.47 -12.46
C SER A 52 -1.77 -0.78 -13.77
N ILE A 53 -1.92 -2.01 -14.28
CA ILE A 53 -1.40 -2.39 -15.59
C ILE A 53 -2.10 -1.62 -16.71
N THR A 54 -3.44 -1.51 -16.71
CA THR A 54 -4.15 -0.74 -17.74
C THR A 54 -3.75 0.73 -17.74
N HIS A 55 -3.52 1.31 -16.56
CA HIS A 55 -3.09 2.70 -16.43
C HIS A 55 -1.73 2.94 -17.11
N ILE A 56 -0.76 2.05 -16.93
CA ILE A 56 0.58 2.22 -17.53
C ILE A 56 0.53 2.06 -19.04
N LEU A 57 -0.23 1.08 -19.52
CA LEU A 57 -0.37 0.81 -20.96
C LEU A 57 -1.05 1.96 -21.71
N THR A 58 -1.96 2.68 -21.06
CA THR A 58 -2.74 3.77 -21.66
C THR A 58 -2.09 5.14 -21.49
N ASN A 59 -1.64 5.47 -20.28
CA ASN A 59 -1.29 6.84 -19.89
C ASN A 59 0.21 7.09 -19.75
N ASN A 60 1.05 6.04 -19.66
CA ASN A 60 2.46 6.19 -19.26
C ASN A 60 3.43 5.39 -20.16
N THR A 61 3.26 5.52 -21.48
CA THR A 61 4.09 4.79 -22.47
C THR A 61 5.57 5.17 -22.44
N VAL A 62 5.93 6.37 -21.97
CA VAL A 62 7.32 6.86 -21.93
C VAL A 62 8.14 6.16 -20.82
N ASN A 63 7.53 5.85 -19.68
CA ASN A 63 8.23 5.29 -18.50
C ASN A 63 7.93 3.79 -18.28
N LEU A 64 7.38 3.11 -19.28
CA LEU A 64 6.90 1.74 -19.16
C LEU A 64 8.01 0.76 -18.73
N TYR A 65 9.24 0.95 -19.23
CA TYR A 65 10.39 0.13 -18.84
C TYR A 65 10.70 0.26 -17.33
N GLU A 66 10.75 1.48 -16.81
CA GLU A 66 11.04 1.74 -15.39
C GLU A 66 9.97 1.12 -14.49
N ASN A 67 8.71 1.24 -14.86
CA ASN A 67 7.58 0.69 -14.11
C ASN A 67 7.57 -0.85 -14.11
N ILE A 68 7.91 -1.50 -15.23
CA ILE A 68 8.06 -2.97 -15.27
C ILE A 68 9.24 -3.43 -14.42
N VAL A 69 10.38 -2.74 -14.50
CA VAL A 69 11.54 -3.04 -13.65
C VAL A 69 11.16 -2.89 -12.17
N CYS A 70 10.37 -1.87 -11.84
CA CYS A 70 9.84 -1.65 -10.50
C CYS A 70 8.93 -2.80 -10.03
N LEU A 71 8.03 -3.29 -10.89
CA LEU A 71 7.19 -4.47 -10.60
C LEU A 71 8.04 -5.71 -10.32
N LEU A 72 9.02 -6.01 -11.18
CA LEU A 72 9.88 -7.17 -10.98
C LEU A 72 10.73 -7.04 -9.71
N PHE A 73 11.28 -5.85 -9.47
CA PHE A 73 12.05 -5.54 -8.28
C PHE A 73 11.21 -5.74 -7.01
N THR A 74 9.98 -5.23 -6.97
CA THR A 74 9.11 -5.38 -5.80
C THR A 74 8.71 -6.82 -5.53
N ILE A 75 8.37 -7.59 -6.57
CA ILE A 75 8.09 -9.02 -6.43
C ILE A 75 9.31 -9.73 -5.81
N LEU A 76 10.49 -9.54 -6.40
CA LEU A 76 11.72 -10.20 -5.94
C LEU A 76 12.10 -9.77 -4.51
N PHE A 77 12.01 -8.47 -4.21
CA PHE A 77 12.31 -7.91 -2.90
C PHE A 77 11.38 -8.48 -1.82
N PHE A 78 10.06 -8.45 -2.02
CA PHE A 78 9.14 -8.93 -0.98
C PHE A 78 9.15 -10.44 -0.82
N ILE A 79 9.33 -11.21 -1.90
CA ILE A 79 9.46 -12.67 -1.79
C ILE A 79 10.73 -13.01 -0.99
N SER A 80 11.88 -12.45 -1.37
CA SER A 80 13.13 -12.71 -0.66
C SER A 80 13.09 -12.23 0.80
N PHE A 81 12.54 -11.03 1.04
CA PHE A 81 12.33 -10.50 2.38
C PHE A 81 11.45 -11.43 3.23
N ASN A 82 10.34 -11.92 2.69
CA ASN A 82 9.43 -12.79 3.44
C ASN A 82 10.11 -14.11 3.83
N TYR A 83 10.84 -14.75 2.90
CA TYR A 83 11.60 -15.96 3.19
C TYR A 83 12.68 -15.74 4.25
N ILE A 84 13.45 -14.65 4.15
CA ILE A 84 14.49 -14.33 5.13
C ILE A 84 13.87 -14.01 6.50
N ALA A 85 12.77 -13.27 6.52
CA ALA A 85 12.09 -12.88 7.74
C ALA A 85 11.45 -14.08 8.43
N GLU A 86 10.83 -14.99 7.68
CA GLU A 86 10.29 -16.25 8.21
C GLU A 86 11.42 -17.11 8.79
N TRP A 87 12.57 -17.19 8.10
CA TRP A 87 13.72 -17.96 8.58
C TRP A 87 14.28 -17.41 9.90
N ILE A 88 14.34 -16.08 10.06
CA ILE A 88 14.89 -15.44 11.26
C ILE A 88 13.87 -15.39 12.40
N MET A 89 12.62 -14.99 12.11
CA MET A 89 11.61 -14.70 13.13
C MET A 89 10.70 -15.89 13.45
N GLN A 90 10.75 -16.96 12.65
CA GLN A 90 9.88 -18.15 12.74
C GLN A 90 8.38 -17.80 12.71
N ARG A 91 8.04 -16.64 12.17
CA ARG A 91 6.68 -16.11 12.01
C ARG A 91 6.64 -15.14 10.84
N GLU A 92 5.46 -14.96 10.28
CA GLU A 92 5.22 -13.95 9.25
C GLU A 92 5.53 -12.55 9.80
N ALA A 93 6.50 -11.87 9.20
CA ALA A 93 6.86 -10.51 9.59
C ALA A 93 5.88 -9.47 9.04
N MET A 94 5.33 -9.74 7.85
CA MET A 94 4.38 -8.87 7.17
C MET A 94 3.22 -9.73 6.63
N GLY A 95 2.00 -9.19 6.67
CA GLY A 95 0.84 -9.92 6.16
C GLY A 95 0.99 -10.17 4.66
N PHE A 96 0.73 -11.40 4.23
CA PHE A 96 0.80 -11.75 2.80
C PHE A 96 -0.12 -10.88 1.93
N GLY A 97 -1.28 -10.48 2.46
CA GLY A 97 -2.18 -9.53 1.80
C GLY A 97 -1.57 -8.15 1.59
N ASP A 98 -0.79 -7.63 2.55
CA ASP A 98 -0.11 -6.34 2.43
C ASP A 98 0.98 -6.38 1.37
N ILE A 99 1.73 -7.50 1.31
CA ILE A 99 2.73 -7.76 0.28
C ILE A 99 2.09 -7.79 -1.11
N LEU A 100 1.00 -8.55 -1.27
CA LEU A 100 0.27 -8.62 -2.53
C LEU A 100 -0.30 -7.26 -2.95
N LEU A 101 -0.78 -6.46 -2.00
CA LEU A 101 -1.24 -5.10 -2.28
C LEU A 101 -0.12 -4.20 -2.79
N LEU A 102 1.07 -4.27 -2.18
CA LEU A 102 2.23 -3.50 -2.63
C LEU A 102 2.70 -3.92 -4.01
N ILE A 103 2.68 -5.22 -4.31
CA ILE A 103 2.95 -5.74 -5.66
C ILE A 103 1.86 -5.29 -6.64
N ALA A 104 0.60 -5.23 -6.23
CA ALA A 104 -0.49 -4.77 -7.08
C ALA A 104 -0.37 -3.29 -7.47
N LEU A 105 0.15 -2.48 -6.55
CA LEU A 105 0.36 -1.03 -6.72
C LEU A 105 1.68 -0.71 -7.43
N SER A 106 2.70 -1.58 -7.34
CA SER A 106 4.04 -1.28 -7.83
C SER A 106 4.16 -0.87 -9.30
N PRO A 107 3.29 -1.34 -10.23
CA PRO A 107 3.34 -0.87 -11.60
C PRO A 107 3.13 0.67 -11.72
N LEU A 108 2.42 1.30 -10.78
CA LEU A 108 2.15 2.76 -10.81
C LEU A 108 3.35 3.63 -10.44
N PHE A 109 4.47 3.03 -10.04
CA PHE A 109 5.56 3.73 -9.39
C PHE A 109 6.93 3.37 -9.97
N THR A 110 7.88 4.28 -9.78
CA THR A 110 9.31 3.97 -9.87
C THR A 110 9.81 3.37 -8.55
N ILE A 111 10.99 2.75 -8.57
CA ILE A 111 11.57 2.09 -7.38
C ILE A 111 11.70 3.08 -6.21
N GLU A 112 12.13 4.30 -6.50
CA GLU A 112 12.26 5.38 -5.51
C GLU A 112 10.93 5.71 -4.84
N LYS A 113 9.85 5.82 -5.64
CA LYS A 113 8.51 6.11 -5.12
C LYS A 113 7.96 4.97 -4.26
N ILE A 114 8.27 3.71 -4.57
CA ILE A 114 7.87 2.58 -3.72
C ILE A 114 8.63 2.57 -2.39
N ALA A 115 9.93 2.86 -2.42
CA ALA A 115 10.71 3.02 -1.20
C ALA A 115 10.16 4.16 -0.34
N LEU A 116 9.80 5.30 -0.97
CA LEU A 116 9.16 6.43 -0.30
C LEU A 116 7.79 6.04 0.30
N LEU A 117 6.95 5.32 -0.44
CA LEU A 117 5.65 4.83 0.02
C LEU A 117 5.82 3.95 1.26
N LEU A 118 6.75 2.99 1.23
CA LEU A 118 7.06 2.12 2.36
C LEU A 118 7.60 2.88 3.55
N PHE A 119 8.46 3.88 3.31
CA PHE A 119 8.98 4.76 4.35
C PHE A 119 7.85 5.55 5.03
N ILE A 120 6.95 6.16 4.26
CA ILE A 120 5.80 6.91 4.80
C ILE A 120 4.87 5.96 5.57
N ALA A 121 4.54 4.80 5.01
CA ALA A 121 3.65 3.83 5.63
C ALA A 121 4.22 3.29 6.96
N SER A 122 5.50 2.93 6.97
CA SER A 122 6.18 2.45 8.18
C SER A 122 6.33 3.53 9.24
N LEU A 123 6.72 4.75 8.86
CA LEU A 123 6.81 5.89 9.78
C LEU A 123 5.44 6.19 10.42
N ALA A 124 4.37 6.23 9.61
CA ALA A 124 3.02 6.45 10.09
C ALA A 124 2.56 5.33 11.04
N GLY A 125 2.88 4.08 10.72
CA GLY A 125 2.60 2.92 11.60
C GLY A 125 3.32 3.01 12.95
N ILE A 126 4.61 3.40 12.95
CA ILE A 126 5.40 3.59 14.18
C ILE A 126 4.84 4.73 15.02
N LEU A 127 4.51 5.86 14.40
CA LEU A 127 3.90 7.00 15.09
C LEU A 127 2.54 6.64 15.70
N PHE A 128 1.73 5.87 14.97
CA PHE A 128 0.44 5.39 15.47
C PHE A 128 0.61 4.42 16.65
N TYR A 129 1.49 3.42 16.52
CA TYR A 129 1.74 2.44 17.58
C TYR A 129 2.30 3.11 18.84
N SER A 130 3.28 4.01 18.69
CA SER A 130 3.86 4.75 19.82
C SER A 130 2.85 5.65 20.51
N GLY A 131 2.03 6.38 19.75
CA GLY A 131 0.91 7.15 20.29
C GLY A 131 -0.07 6.27 21.06
N TYR A 132 -0.52 5.16 20.47
CA TYR A 132 -1.43 4.22 21.14
C TYR A 132 -0.84 3.68 22.45
N TYR A 133 0.43 3.28 22.44
CA TYR A 133 1.11 2.78 23.62
C TYR A 133 1.21 3.85 24.72
N LEU A 134 1.47 5.11 24.37
CA LEU A 134 1.53 6.22 25.34
C LEU A 134 0.17 6.49 26.00
N PHE A 135 -0.93 6.45 25.23
CA PHE A 135 -2.27 6.75 25.75
C PHE A 135 -2.91 5.59 26.50
N LYS A 136 -2.79 4.36 25.97
CA LYS A 136 -3.44 3.18 26.55
C LYS A 136 -2.54 2.34 27.44
N LYS A 137 -1.21 2.48 27.36
CA LYS A 137 -0.21 1.63 28.03
C LYS A 137 -0.33 0.14 27.71
N GLU A 138 -1.07 -0.21 26.67
CA GLU A 138 -1.27 -1.57 26.19
C GLU A 138 -0.51 -1.80 24.89
N LYS A 139 -0.01 -3.02 24.69
CA LYS A 139 0.59 -3.42 23.42
C LYS A 139 -0.51 -3.75 22.42
N LEU A 140 -0.46 -3.15 21.24
CA LEU A 140 -1.29 -3.59 20.11
C LEU A 140 -0.84 -4.99 19.68
N VAL A 141 -1.79 -5.91 19.63
CA VAL A 141 -1.53 -7.30 19.22
C VAL A 141 -1.25 -7.40 17.72
N LYS A 142 -1.94 -6.59 16.92
CA LYS A 142 -1.77 -6.50 15.47
C LYS A 142 -2.03 -5.07 15.01
N LEU A 143 -1.24 -4.58 14.08
CA LEU A 143 -1.39 -3.25 13.48
C LEU A 143 -1.99 -3.44 12.07
N PRO A 144 -3.13 -2.81 11.74
CA PRO A 144 -3.65 -2.82 10.38
C PRO A 144 -2.75 -1.95 9.50
N PHE A 145 -2.08 -2.53 8.49
CA PHE A 145 -1.06 -1.85 7.72
C PHE A 145 -1.59 -1.17 6.45
N ILE A 146 -2.72 -1.65 5.90
CA ILE A 146 -3.33 -1.07 4.68
C ILE A 146 -3.68 0.42 4.83
N PRO A 147 -4.21 0.90 5.98
CA PRO A 147 -4.45 2.32 6.16
C PRO A 147 -3.20 3.19 5.98
N PHE A 148 -2.03 2.69 6.40
CA PHE A 148 -0.77 3.41 6.24
C PHE A 148 -0.24 3.31 4.80
N ILE A 149 -0.41 2.16 4.13
CA ILE A 149 -0.16 2.03 2.69
C ILE A 149 -1.00 3.03 1.90
N THR A 150 -2.28 3.19 2.26
CA THR A 150 -3.21 4.10 1.59
C THR A 150 -2.78 5.57 1.72
N ILE A 151 -2.31 5.97 2.90
CA ILE A 151 -1.74 7.31 3.12
C ILE A 151 -0.48 7.49 2.28
N GLY A 152 0.42 6.49 2.29
CA GLY A 152 1.63 6.51 1.47
C GLY A 152 1.30 6.65 -0.01
N PHE A 153 0.35 5.86 -0.52
CA PHE A 153 -0.12 5.92 -1.89
C PHE A 153 -0.56 7.32 -2.28
N ILE A 154 -1.53 7.90 -1.58
CA ILE A 154 -2.09 9.23 -1.90
C ILE A 154 -1.02 10.33 -1.90
N LEU A 155 0.02 10.20 -1.07
CA LEU A 155 1.09 11.18 -0.99
C LEU A 155 2.16 11.01 -2.09
N THR A 156 2.36 9.81 -2.63
CA THR A 156 3.43 9.53 -3.60
C THR A 156 2.98 9.45 -5.05
N ILE A 157 1.70 9.15 -5.30
CA ILE A 157 1.14 8.98 -6.66
C ILE A 157 0.91 10.34 -7.32
#